data_AF-A0A431HSS1-F1
#
_entry.id   AF-A0A431HSS1-F1
#
_cell.length_a   1.000
_cell.length_b   1.000
_cell.length_c   1.000
_cell.angle_alpha   90.00
_cell.angle_beta   90.00
_cell.angle_gamma   90.00
#
_symmetry.space_group_name_H-M   'P 1'
#
loop_
_entity.id
_entity.type
_entity.pdbx_description
1 polymer ?
#
loop_
_entity_poly.entity_id
_entity_poly.type
_entity_poly.pdbx_seq_one_letter_code
_entity_poly.pdbx_strand_id
1 'polypeptide(L)'
;MASHATLHIQFPADPQLKASVTSLFKTLERDFSEIHLREHAAELGAEALAEVERLLGVFPLEYFRVDDYVKQNGELRVTFNIPHKPNDFLPAWAALLKRAGVDARGGGMDIDPD
;
A
#
# COMPACT_ATOMS: atom_id res chain seq x y z
N MET A 1 8.37 -13.74 -14.22
CA MET A 1 7.44 -12.66 -14.59
C MET A 1 7.06 -11.94 -13.31
N ALA A 2 7.66 -10.76 -13.11
CA ALA A 2 7.16 -9.78 -12.16
C ALA A 2 5.80 -9.29 -12.68
N SER A 3 4.88 -8.97 -11.79
CA SER A 3 3.62 -8.34 -12.17
C SER A 3 3.41 -7.08 -11.36
N HIS A 4 2.90 -6.07 -12.05
CA HIS A 4 2.56 -4.80 -11.45
C HIS A 4 1.14 -4.91 -10.92
N ALA A 5 1.03 -4.93 -9.60
CA ALA A 5 -0.25 -4.95 -8.93
C ALA A 5 -0.53 -3.53 -8.44
N THR A 6 -1.66 -2.96 -8.87
CA THR A 6 -1.99 -1.57 -8.52
C THR A 6 -3.00 -1.53 -7.39
N LEU A 7 -2.74 -0.74 -6.36
CA LEU A 7 -3.72 -0.34 -5.35
C LEU A 7 -4.28 1.04 -5.70
N HIS A 8 -5.60 1.16 -5.75
CA HIS A 8 -6.29 2.43 -5.96
C HIS A 8 -6.77 2.97 -4.62
N ILE A 9 -6.43 4.21 -4.32
CA ILE A 9 -6.77 4.89 -3.07
C ILE A 9 -7.47 6.19 -3.39
N GLN A 10 -8.71 6.36 -2.95
CA GLN A 10 -9.35 7.68 -2.99
C GLN A 10 -8.70 8.56 -1.91
N PHE A 11 -8.32 9.79 -2.28
CA PHE A 11 -7.72 10.67 -1.30
C PHE A 11 -8.68 10.91 -0.13
N PRO A 12 -8.23 10.70 1.12
CA PRO A 12 -9.03 11.03 2.28
C PRO A 12 -9.47 12.50 2.23
N ALA A 13 -10.73 12.75 2.62
CA ALA A 13 -11.24 14.10 2.79
C ALA A 13 -10.54 14.82 3.96
N ASP A 14 -10.11 14.04 4.97
CA ASP A 14 -9.32 14.51 6.09
C ASP A 14 -7.90 14.91 5.63
N PRO A 15 -7.47 16.18 5.80
CA PRO A 15 -6.17 16.65 5.34
C PRO A 15 -4.98 15.98 6.04
N GLN A 16 -5.14 15.62 7.32
CA GLN A 16 -4.09 14.97 8.10
C GLN A 16 -3.91 13.52 7.65
N LEU A 17 -5.01 12.77 7.52
CA LEU A 17 -4.98 11.40 7.00
C LEU A 17 -4.44 11.36 5.56
N LYS A 18 -4.82 12.33 4.72
CA LYS A 18 -4.26 12.49 3.37
C LYS A 18 -2.74 12.69 3.38
N ALA A 19 -2.23 13.50 4.30
CA ALA A 19 -0.79 13.73 4.45
C ALA A 19 -0.07 12.46 4.91
N SER A 20 -0.61 11.76 5.92
CA SER A 20 -0.05 10.49 6.42
C SER A 20 -0.01 9.41 5.34
N VAL A 21 -1.10 9.19 4.61
CA VAL A 21 -1.17 8.22 3.50
C VAL A 21 -0.17 8.56 2.39
N THR A 22 -0.10 9.84 2.01
CA THR A 22 0.89 10.28 1.02
C THR A 22 2.32 10.03 1.49
N SER A 23 2.61 10.35 2.77
CA SER A 23 3.94 10.18 3.34
C SER A 23 4.34 8.70 3.36
N LEU A 24 3.44 7.82 3.81
CA LEU A 24 3.63 6.37 3.80
C LEU A 24 4.10 5.88 2.42
N PHE A 25 3.32 6.09 1.37
CA PHE A 25 3.65 5.55 0.05
C PHE A 25 4.88 6.20 -0.58
N LYS A 26 5.11 7.49 -0.32
CA LYS A 26 6.35 8.16 -0.74
C LYS A 26 7.59 7.58 -0.06
N THR A 27 7.52 7.28 1.23
CA THR A 27 8.64 6.67 1.94
C THR A 27 8.85 5.22 1.50
N LEU A 28 7.78 4.45 1.30
CA LEU A 28 7.86 3.08 0.82
C LEU A 28 8.38 2.97 -0.63
N GLU A 29 8.33 4.04 -1.42
CA GLU A 29 8.95 4.13 -2.75
C GLU A 29 10.44 4.51 -2.63
N ARG A 30 10.75 5.60 -1.92
CA ARG A 30 12.09 6.21 -1.92
C ARG A 30 13.08 5.53 -0.98
N ASP A 31 12.64 5.25 0.23
CA ASP A 31 13.49 4.84 1.36
C ASP A 31 12.90 3.59 2.02
N PHE A 32 12.50 2.61 1.23
CA PHE A 32 11.81 1.41 1.71
C PHE A 32 12.60 0.66 2.80
N SER A 33 11.98 0.49 3.97
CA SER A 33 12.46 -0.38 5.03
C SER A 33 11.30 -0.89 5.89
N GLU A 34 11.51 -2.02 6.57
CA GLU A 34 10.54 -2.55 7.55
C GLU A 34 10.29 -1.56 8.70
N ILE A 35 11.32 -0.78 9.08
CA ILE A 35 11.23 0.24 10.13
C ILE A 35 10.27 1.35 9.68
N HIS A 36 10.52 1.95 8.51
CA HIS A 36 9.66 3.02 7.99
C HIS A 36 8.22 2.56 7.75
N LEU A 37 8.03 1.31 7.31
CA LEU A 37 6.70 0.71 7.16
C LEU A 37 5.96 0.68 8.51
N ARG A 38 6.62 0.25 9.58
CA ARG A 38 6.04 0.21 10.92
C ARG A 38 5.79 1.61 11.50
N GLU A 39 6.74 2.53 11.33
CA GLU A 39 6.62 3.90 11.82
C GLU A 39 5.40 4.60 11.20
N HIS A 40 5.27 4.55 9.87
CA HIS A 40 4.11 5.15 9.20
C HIS A 40 2.80 4.41 9.49
N ALA A 41 2.83 3.10 9.75
CA ALA A 41 1.64 2.38 10.21
C ALA A 41 1.21 2.83 11.62
N ALA A 42 2.16 3.08 12.52
CA ALA A 42 1.89 3.62 13.84
C ALA A 42 1.27 5.02 13.78
N GLU A 43 1.69 5.86 12.83
CA GLU A 43 1.09 7.18 12.56
C GLU A 43 -0.38 7.09 12.10
N LEU A 44 -0.76 5.99 11.43
CA LEU A 44 -2.14 5.71 11.05
C LEU A 44 -2.98 5.12 12.20
N GLY A 45 -2.33 4.70 13.29
CA GLY A 45 -2.95 4.23 14.53
C GLY A 45 -2.58 2.80 14.92
N ALA A 46 -2.90 2.43 16.16
CA ALA A 46 -2.53 1.14 16.75
C ALA A 46 -3.12 -0.06 15.99
N GLU A 47 -4.33 0.05 15.45
CA GLU A 47 -4.94 -1.00 14.63
C GLU A 47 -4.20 -1.20 13.30
N ALA A 48 -3.76 -0.12 12.66
CA ALA A 48 -2.98 -0.19 11.43
C ALA A 48 -1.61 -0.83 11.68
N LEU A 49 -0.93 -0.46 12.77
CA LEU A 49 0.33 -1.09 13.17
C LEU A 49 0.17 -2.59 13.41
N ALA A 50 -0.82 -3.01 14.20
CA ALA A 50 -1.07 -4.42 14.49
C ALA A 50 -1.37 -5.23 13.22
N GLU A 51 -2.09 -4.64 12.27
CA GLU A 51 -2.38 -5.29 11.00
C GLU A 51 -1.14 -5.35 10.10
N VAL A 52 -0.28 -4.32 10.06
CA VAL A 52 1.02 -4.38 9.37
C VAL A 52 1.89 -5.50 9.95
N GLU A 53 1.98 -5.64 11.26
CA GLU A 53 2.72 -6.74 11.90
C GLU A 53 2.17 -8.11 11.50
N ARG A 54 0.84 -8.25 11.47
CA ARG A 54 0.18 -9.47 11.01
C ARG A 54 0.53 -9.78 9.55
N LEU A 55 0.49 -8.79 8.67
CA LEU A 55 0.77 -8.96 7.24
C LEU A 55 2.24 -9.27 6.98
N LEU A 56 3.17 -8.69 7.74
CA LEU A 56 4.60 -9.03 7.69
C LEU A 56 4.88 -10.48 8.10
N GLY A 57 4.00 -11.10 8.89
CA GLY A 57 4.07 -12.52 9.22
C GLY A 57 3.53 -13.46 8.12
N VAL A 58 2.83 -12.93 7.12
CA VAL A 58 2.17 -13.70 6.06
C VAL A 58 2.82 -13.47 4.69
N PHE A 59 3.27 -12.24 4.43
CA PHE A 59 3.80 -11.82 3.13
C PHE A 59 5.27 -11.42 3.24
N PRO A 60 6.07 -11.67 2.18
CA PRO A 60 7.44 -11.19 2.11
C PRO A 60 7.49 -9.66 2.24
N LEU A 61 8.51 -9.15 2.94
CA LEU A 61 8.71 -7.71 3.13
C LEU A 61 8.75 -6.96 1.77
N GLU A 62 9.37 -7.56 0.76
CA GLU A 62 9.47 -6.96 -0.59
C GLU A 62 8.12 -6.62 -1.23
N TYR A 63 7.02 -7.27 -0.84
CA TYR A 63 5.69 -6.98 -1.39
C TYR A 63 5.16 -5.59 -0.98
N PHE A 64 5.64 -5.05 0.14
CA PHE A 64 5.26 -3.74 0.64
C PHE A 64 6.07 -2.61 0.01
N ARG A 65 7.09 -2.95 -0.78
CA ARG A 65 7.87 -1.96 -1.52
C ARG A 65 7.02 -1.39 -2.63
N VAL A 66 6.92 -0.07 -2.65
CA VAL A 66 6.26 0.65 -3.73
C VAL A 66 7.26 0.78 -4.88
N ASP A 67 6.83 0.40 -6.07
CA ASP A 67 7.61 0.56 -7.30
C ASP A 67 7.34 1.94 -7.92
N ASP A 68 6.07 2.35 -7.95
CA ASP A 68 5.65 3.67 -8.43
C ASP A 68 4.38 4.12 -7.69
N TYR A 69 4.14 5.43 -7.62
CA TYR A 69 2.83 5.96 -7.26
C TYR A 69 2.46 7.21 -8.06
N VAL A 70 1.21 7.24 -8.54
CA VAL A 70 0.69 8.31 -9.39
C VAL A 70 -0.52 8.96 -8.74
N LYS A 71 -0.52 10.29 -8.72
CA LYS A 71 -1.66 11.10 -8.25
C LYS A 71 -2.42 11.64 -9.45
N GLN A 72 -3.67 11.22 -9.62
CA GLN A 72 -4.50 11.68 -10.73
C GLN A 72 -5.97 11.75 -10.32
N ASN A 73 -6.66 12.84 -10.66
CA ASN A 73 -8.11 13.00 -10.50
C ASN A 73 -8.66 12.69 -9.09
N GLY A 74 -7.90 13.02 -8.04
CA GLY A 74 -8.31 12.74 -6.65
C GLY A 74 -8.06 11.30 -6.19
N GLU A 75 -7.46 10.47 -7.03
CA GLU A 75 -7.02 9.11 -6.74
C GLU A 75 -5.48 9.06 -6.63
N LEU A 76 -5.01 8.25 -5.70
CA LEU A 76 -3.63 7.80 -5.60
C LEU A 76 -3.57 6.34 -6.07
N ARG A 77 -2.80 6.09 -7.13
CA ARG A 77 -2.51 4.75 -7.63
C ARG A 77 -1.14 4.36 -7.16
N VAL A 78 -1.02 3.22 -6.50
CA VAL A 78 0.24 2.72 -5.94
C VAL A 78 0.55 1.37 -6.58
N THR A 79 1.68 1.28 -7.25
CA THR A 79 2.13 0.08 -7.95
C THR A 79 3.09 -0.68 -7.05
N PHE A 80 2.86 -1.99 -6.93
CA PHE A 80 3.74 -2.91 -6.22
C PHE A 80 4.29 -3.93 -7.22
N ASN A 81 5.56 -4.27 -7.06
CA ASN A 81 6.18 -5.36 -7.79
C ASN A 81 5.97 -6.66 -7.02
N ILE A 82 4.92 -7.40 -7.34
CA ILE A 82 4.58 -8.67 -6.67
C ILE A 82 4.39 -9.79 -7.70
N PRO A 83 4.54 -11.07 -7.31
CA PRO A 83 4.35 -12.19 -8.23
C PRO A 83 2.94 -12.24 -8.82
N HIS A 84 2.86 -12.56 -10.12
CA HIS A 84 1.64 -12.69 -10.95
C HIS A 84 0.57 -13.70 -10.47
N LYS A 85 0.76 -14.35 -9.32
CA LYS A 85 -0.18 -15.34 -8.82
C LYS A 85 -1.27 -14.65 -8.00
N PRO A 86 -2.51 -15.15 -8.00
CA PRO A 86 -3.52 -14.74 -7.02
C PRO A 86 -2.89 -14.84 -5.63
N ASN A 87 -2.76 -13.70 -4.98
CA ASN A 87 -2.27 -13.60 -3.62
C ASN A 87 -3.18 -12.63 -2.88
N ASP A 88 -3.36 -12.88 -1.59
CA ASP A 88 -4.29 -12.09 -0.77
C ASP A 88 -3.66 -10.77 -0.32
N PHE A 89 -2.49 -10.38 -0.85
CA PHE A 89 -1.76 -9.18 -0.42
C PHE A 89 -2.55 -7.91 -0.71
N LEU A 90 -2.89 -7.63 -1.98
CA LEU A 90 -3.62 -6.41 -2.32
C LEU A 90 -4.98 -6.31 -1.62
N PRO A 91 -5.81 -7.37 -1.57
CA PRO A 91 -7.05 -7.35 -0.79
C PRO A 91 -6.82 -7.07 0.71
N ALA A 92 -5.80 -7.68 1.32
CA ALA A 92 -5.50 -7.47 2.73
C ALA A 92 -4.95 -6.06 3.00
N TRP A 93 -4.08 -5.55 2.11
CA TRP A 93 -3.54 -4.20 2.18
C TRP A 93 -4.64 -3.13 2.02
N ALA A 94 -5.55 -3.33 1.06
CA ALA A 94 -6.73 -2.48 0.90
C ALA A 94 -7.64 -2.52 2.15
N ALA A 95 -7.85 -3.69 2.73
CA ALA A 95 -8.69 -3.85 3.92
C ALA A 95 -8.11 -3.12 5.14
N LEU A 96 -6.79 -3.14 5.33
CA LEU A 96 -6.08 -2.37 6.35
C LEU A 96 -6.37 -0.88 6.19
N LEU A 97 -6.15 -0.34 4.99
CA LEU A 97 -6.35 1.08 4.70
C LEU A 97 -7.80 1.50 4.96
N LYS A 98 -8.78 0.67 4.58
CA LYS A 98 -10.19 0.93 4.90
C LYS A 98 -10.46 1.04 6.39
N ARG A 99 -9.84 0.18 7.21
CA ARG A 99 -9.95 0.26 8.68
C ARG A 99 -9.34 1.54 9.23
N ALA A 100 -8.27 2.04 8.61
CA ALA A 100 -7.67 3.34 8.92
C ALA A 100 -8.44 4.55 8.34
N GLY A 101 -9.66 4.34 7.79
CA GLY A 101 -10.48 5.41 7.22
C GLY A 101 -10.08 5.84 5.80
N VAL A 102 -9.24 5.06 5.13
CA VAL A 102 -8.73 5.33 3.78
C VAL A 102 -9.46 4.43 2.79
N ASP A 103 -10.24 5.01 1.88
CA ASP A 103 -10.96 4.22 0.87
C ASP A 103 -9.99 3.69 -0.19
N ALA A 104 -9.61 2.42 -0.05
CA ALA A 104 -8.66 1.73 -0.91
C ALA A 104 -9.27 0.48 -1.55
N ARG A 105 -8.87 0.15 -2.77
CA ARG A 105 -9.29 -1.09 -3.46
C ARG A 105 -8.14 -1.64 -4.29
N GLY A 106 -8.03 -2.97 -4.34
CA GLY A 106 -7.15 -3.63 -5.30
C GLY A 106 -7.59 -3.31 -6.73
N GLY A 107 -6.66 -2.83 -7.54
CA GLY A 107 -6.80 -2.67 -8.98
C GLY A 107 -6.50 -3.95 -9.73
N GLY A 108 -6.47 -3.86 -11.06
CA GLY A 108 -6.02 -4.95 -11.92
C GLY A 108 -4.53 -5.25 -11.72
N MET A 109 -4.14 -6.48 -12.01
CA MET A 109 -2.73 -6.81 -12.28
C MET A 109 -2.48 -6.57 -13.75
N ASP A 110 -1.59 -5.63 -14.07
CA ASP A 110 -1.09 -5.48 -15.42
C ASP A 110 0.07 -6.46 -15.60
N ILE A 111 -0.05 -7.32 -16.60
CA ILE A 111 1.01 -8.25 -17.00
C ILE A 111 1.84 -7.49 -18.03
N ASP A 112 3.11 -7.23 -17.75
CA ASP A 112 4.04 -6.84 -18.81
C ASP A 112 4.23 -8.06 -19.73
N PRO A 113 3.84 -7.97 -21.01
CA PRO A 113 4.22 -8.98 -21.98
C PRO A 113 5.71 -8.81 -22.30
N ASP A 114 6.52 -9.77 -21.87
CA ASP A 114 7.91 -9.95 -22.35
C ASP A 114 7.98 -9.91 -23.90
#